data_AF-A0A1J1C538-F1
#
_entry.id   AF-A0A1J1C538-F1
#
_cell.length_a   1.000
_cell.length_b   1.000
_cell.length_c   1.000
_cell.angle_alpha   90.00
_cell.angle_beta   90.00
_cell.angle_gamma   90.00
#
_symmetry.space_group_name_H-M   'P 1'
#
loop_
_entity.id
_entity.type
_entity.pdbx_description
1 polymer ?
#
loop_
_entity_poly.entity_id
_entity_poly.type
_entity_poly.pdbx_seq_one_letter_code
_entity_poly.pdbx_strand_id
1 'polypeptide(L)'
;MLEWQKLRSELIIVFSKHFVILQILGVVQMICTGHQTFIDYKKRREAGMEVLKKFNFKTLLNYAVFAIAMGYLEAAVVVYLRLLYYPEGFQFPLKIIPTDVAIVELGRELSTIVMLWFAARTFNGRFRERFIIFIFMFGVWDLFYYFWLKVLLNWPASWLEWDILFLIPAPWIGPWLAPALVSIGFIVVTILLWLQPEKFDGPAFSKKVWLVEIICALLILISFFWETANVVRGGLPEYYPWWLFFAAYALGFGTFLRAYLKS
;
A
#
# COMPACT_ATOMS: atom_id res chain seq x y z
N MET A 1 16.71 25.07 -21.17
CA MET A 1 16.82 24.57 -19.77
C MET A 1 15.49 24.68 -19.03
N LEU A 2 14.77 25.80 -19.13
CA LEU A 2 13.41 26.00 -18.57
C LEU A 2 12.32 25.09 -19.17
N GLU A 3 12.32 24.84 -20.48
CA GLU A 3 11.34 23.93 -21.11
C GLU A 3 11.48 22.47 -20.64
N TRP A 4 12.72 22.02 -20.41
CA TRP A 4 13.00 20.66 -19.93
C TRP A 4 12.58 20.45 -18.47
N GLN A 5 12.71 21.47 -17.60
CA GLN A 5 12.20 21.42 -16.23
C GLN A 5 10.67 21.41 -16.20
N LYS A 6 10.02 22.17 -17.08
CA LYS A 6 8.56 22.23 -17.22
C LYS A 6 7.97 20.92 -17.75
N LEU A 7 8.59 20.33 -18.78
CA LEU A 7 8.26 18.99 -19.28
C LEU A 7 8.47 17.91 -18.21
N ARG A 8 9.53 18.00 -17.38
CA ARG A 8 9.73 17.08 -16.23
C ARG A 8 8.64 17.18 -15.18
N SER A 9 8.26 18.40 -14.77
CA SER A 9 7.18 18.58 -13.79
C SER A 9 5.85 18.10 -14.34
N GLU A 10 5.58 18.31 -15.63
CA GLU A 10 4.34 17.85 -16.27
C GLU A 10 4.35 16.33 -16.47
N LEU A 11 5.46 15.71 -16.88
CA LEU A 11 5.60 14.25 -16.97
C LEU A 11 5.44 13.57 -15.61
N ILE A 12 6.05 14.10 -14.55
CA ILE A 12 5.95 13.54 -13.19
C ILE A 12 4.51 13.64 -12.66
N ILE A 13 3.85 14.79 -12.86
CA ILE A 13 2.45 14.98 -12.48
C ILE A 13 1.51 14.11 -13.33
N VAL A 14 1.78 13.97 -14.63
CA VAL A 14 1.00 13.13 -15.53
C VAL A 14 1.16 11.66 -15.14
N PHE A 15 2.38 11.15 -14.93
CA PHE A 15 2.59 9.75 -14.54
C PHE A 15 2.12 9.43 -13.12
N SER A 16 2.28 10.34 -12.13
CA SER A 16 1.74 10.11 -10.78
C SER A 16 0.21 10.12 -10.76
N LYS A 17 -0.43 11.01 -11.54
CA LYS A 17 -1.89 11.00 -11.74
C LYS A 17 -2.34 9.73 -12.45
N HIS A 18 -1.68 9.30 -13.52
CA HIS A 18 -2.03 8.09 -14.26
C HIS A 18 -1.82 6.81 -13.43
N PHE A 19 -0.95 6.82 -12.42
CA PHE A 19 -0.67 5.65 -11.59
C PHE A 19 -1.59 5.52 -10.36
N VAL A 20 -1.96 6.62 -9.70
CA VAL A 20 -3.12 6.64 -8.77
C VAL A 20 -4.38 6.24 -9.53
N ILE A 21 -4.53 6.72 -10.77
CA ILE A 21 -5.56 6.24 -11.70
C ILE A 21 -5.39 4.75 -12.00
N LEU A 22 -4.19 4.16 -12.10
CA LEU A 22 -4.02 2.70 -12.28
C LEU A 22 -4.42 1.88 -11.04
N GLN A 23 -4.14 2.37 -9.82
CA GLN A 23 -4.64 1.76 -8.58
C GLN A 23 -6.17 1.85 -8.51
N ILE A 24 -6.74 3.01 -8.84
CA ILE A 24 -8.20 3.21 -8.96
C ILE A 24 -8.77 2.36 -10.10
N LEU A 25 -8.10 2.25 -11.24
CA LEU A 25 -8.52 1.46 -12.41
C LEU A 25 -8.46 -0.03 -12.12
N GLY A 26 -7.50 -0.51 -11.32
CA GLY A 26 -7.48 -1.88 -10.82
C GLY A 26 -8.71 -2.19 -9.96
N VAL A 27 -9.09 -1.26 -9.09
CA VAL A 27 -10.32 -1.38 -8.29
C VAL A 27 -11.58 -1.23 -9.16
N VAL A 28 -11.60 -0.34 -10.15
CA VAL A 28 -12.70 -0.19 -11.12
C VAL A 28 -12.84 -1.43 -12.01
N GLN A 29 -11.73 -2.03 -12.43
CA GLN A 29 -11.72 -3.28 -13.20
C GLN A 29 -12.23 -4.46 -12.36
N MET A 30 -11.97 -4.44 -11.05
CA MET A 30 -12.54 -5.38 -10.09
C MET A 30 -14.04 -5.19 -9.87
N ILE A 31 -14.54 -3.94 -9.90
CA ILE A 31 -15.97 -3.59 -9.89
C ILE A 31 -16.68 -4.04 -11.18
N CYS A 32 -16.03 -3.87 -12.34
CA CYS A 32 -16.62 -4.17 -13.64
C CYS A 32 -16.70 -5.67 -13.97
N THR A 33 -15.84 -6.50 -13.39
CA THR A 33 -15.80 -7.96 -13.65
C THR A 33 -16.85 -8.78 -12.87
N GLY A 34 -17.74 -8.14 -12.10
CA GLY A 34 -18.70 -8.81 -11.21
C GLY A 34 -19.93 -9.50 -11.83
N HIS A 35 -20.07 -9.57 -13.16
CA HIS A 35 -21.30 -10.08 -13.81
C HIS A 35 -21.23 -11.55 -14.29
N GLN A 36 -20.06 -12.18 -14.30
CA GLN A 36 -19.86 -13.53 -14.85
C GLN A 36 -19.94 -14.67 -13.80
N THR A 37 -20.72 -14.51 -12.73
CA THR A 37 -20.49 -15.26 -11.47
C THR A 37 -21.32 -16.55 -11.27
N PHE A 38 -22.45 -16.75 -11.95
CA PHE A 38 -23.35 -17.88 -11.60
C PHE A 38 -23.07 -19.20 -12.36
N ILE A 39 -22.77 -19.14 -13.67
CA ILE A 39 -22.49 -20.33 -14.49
C ILE A 39 -21.14 -20.98 -14.12
N ASP A 40 -20.21 -20.17 -13.64
CA ASP A 40 -18.83 -20.55 -13.34
C ASP A 40 -18.70 -21.25 -11.96
N TYR A 41 -19.71 -21.15 -11.09
CA TYR A 41 -19.75 -21.79 -9.77
C TYR A 41 -19.82 -23.32 -9.85
N LYS A 42 -20.58 -23.88 -10.81
CA LYS A 42 -20.75 -25.34 -10.96
C LYS A 42 -19.48 -26.02 -11.52
N LYS A 43 -18.74 -25.32 -12.39
CA LYS A 43 -17.45 -25.75 -12.95
C LYS A 43 -16.30 -25.67 -11.93
N ARG A 44 -16.41 -24.76 -10.96
CA ARG A 44 -15.44 -24.53 -9.86
C ARG A 44 -15.36 -25.63 -8.81
N ARG A 45 -16.40 -26.46 -8.63
CA ARG A 45 -16.35 -27.56 -7.63
C ARG A 45 -15.35 -28.66 -8.01
N GLU A 46 -15.23 -28.95 -9.31
CA GLU A 46 -14.25 -29.90 -9.84
C GLU A 46 -12.86 -29.27 -9.96
N ALA A 47 -12.77 -27.98 -10.28
CA ALA A 47 -11.52 -27.20 -10.20
C ALA A 47 -11.03 -26.94 -8.76
N GLY A 48 -11.87 -27.19 -7.74
CA GLY A 48 -11.57 -26.89 -6.33
C GLY A 48 -10.31 -27.58 -5.81
N MET A 49 -10.02 -28.81 -6.25
CA MET A 49 -8.77 -29.50 -5.91
C MET A 49 -7.52 -28.87 -6.56
N GLU A 50 -7.64 -28.32 -7.77
CA GLU A 50 -6.54 -27.58 -8.44
C GLU A 50 -6.34 -26.18 -7.83
N VAL A 51 -7.43 -25.50 -7.49
CA VAL A 51 -7.39 -24.19 -6.81
C VAL A 51 -6.77 -24.33 -5.42
N LEU A 52 -7.11 -25.36 -4.63
CA LEU A 52 -6.50 -25.59 -3.32
C LEU A 52 -4.99 -25.89 -3.43
N LYS A 53 -4.52 -26.58 -4.49
CA LYS A 53 -3.09 -26.76 -4.75
C LYS A 53 -2.37 -25.45 -5.09
N LYS A 54 -3.07 -24.51 -5.72
CA LYS A 54 -2.56 -23.20 -6.15
C LYS A 54 -2.40 -22.22 -4.99
N PHE A 55 -3.25 -22.32 -3.96
CA PHE A 55 -3.25 -21.48 -2.76
C PHE A 55 -2.50 -22.15 -1.57
N ASN A 56 -1.30 -22.67 -1.82
CA ASN A 56 -0.47 -23.27 -0.77
C ASN A 56 0.26 -22.20 0.06
N PHE A 57 0.44 -22.45 1.36
CA PHE A 57 1.32 -21.70 2.27
C PHE A 57 2.71 -21.42 1.66
N LYS A 58 3.30 -22.39 0.94
CA LYS A 58 4.59 -22.20 0.25
C LYS A 58 4.58 -21.02 -0.72
N THR A 59 3.46 -20.81 -1.43
CA THR A 59 3.31 -19.69 -2.36
C THR A 59 3.33 -18.37 -1.61
N LEU A 60 2.53 -18.26 -0.55
CA LEU A 60 2.45 -17.03 0.26
C LEU A 60 3.79 -16.72 0.94
N LEU A 61 4.49 -17.76 1.42
CA LEU A 61 5.82 -17.65 2.00
C LEU A 61 6.84 -17.09 1.00
N ASN A 62 6.82 -17.55 -0.26
CA ASN A 62 7.73 -17.03 -1.29
C ASN A 62 7.53 -15.53 -1.53
N TYR A 63 6.26 -15.09 -1.62
CA TYR A 63 5.94 -13.66 -1.75
C TYR A 63 6.31 -12.86 -0.49
N ALA A 64 6.15 -13.44 0.69
CA ALA A 64 6.55 -12.81 1.94
C ALA A 64 8.08 -12.62 1.99
N VAL A 65 8.87 -13.65 1.67
CA VAL A 65 10.34 -13.57 1.63
C VAL A 65 10.79 -12.49 0.64
N PHE A 66 10.18 -12.43 -0.55
CA PHE A 66 10.45 -11.38 -1.52
C PHE A 66 10.14 -9.98 -0.95
N ALA A 67 8.96 -9.79 -0.34
CA ALA A 67 8.56 -8.51 0.23
C ALA A 67 9.45 -8.06 1.40
N ILE A 68 9.86 -8.99 2.26
CA ILE A 68 10.81 -8.74 3.37
C ILE A 68 12.16 -8.26 2.84
N ALA A 69 12.69 -8.92 1.80
CA ALA A 69 13.95 -8.53 1.18
C ALA A 69 13.84 -7.16 0.50
N MET A 70 12.73 -6.87 -0.17
CA MET A 70 12.45 -5.54 -0.73
C MET A 70 12.35 -4.47 0.38
N GLY A 71 11.78 -4.80 1.53
CA GLY A 71 11.71 -3.89 2.68
C GLY A 71 13.09 -3.53 3.20
N TYR A 72 14.02 -4.50 3.23
CA TYR A 72 15.42 -4.24 3.59
C TYR A 72 16.10 -3.32 2.59
N LEU A 73 15.91 -3.56 1.29
CA LEU A 73 16.50 -2.73 0.22
C LEU A 73 16.08 -1.27 0.37
N GLU A 74 14.81 -1.03 0.66
CA GLU A 74 14.28 0.33 0.88
C GLU A 74 14.80 0.95 2.17
N ALA A 75 14.83 0.19 3.26
CA ALA A 75 15.41 0.65 4.52
C ALA A 75 16.90 1.01 4.36
N ALA A 76 17.66 0.24 3.58
CA ALA A 76 19.08 0.53 3.32
C ALA A 76 19.27 1.87 2.59
N VAL A 77 18.44 2.17 1.59
CA VAL A 77 18.48 3.48 0.92
C VAL A 77 18.15 4.60 1.91
N VAL A 78 17.12 4.45 2.72
CA VAL A 78 16.73 5.44 3.74
C VAL A 78 17.83 5.63 4.80
N VAL A 79 18.52 4.55 5.20
CA VAL A 79 19.69 4.61 6.09
C VAL A 79 20.78 5.49 5.47
N TYR A 80 21.12 5.27 4.19
CA TYR A 80 22.12 6.09 3.51
C TYR A 80 21.69 7.55 3.37
N LEU A 81 20.43 7.82 3.05
CA LEU A 81 19.90 9.18 3.02
C LEU A 81 19.97 9.86 4.38
N ARG A 82 19.63 9.15 5.47
CA ARG A 82 19.73 9.69 6.82
C ARG A 82 21.18 9.94 7.22
N LEU A 83 22.12 9.09 6.85
CA LEU A 83 23.54 9.33 7.09
C LEU A 83 24.06 10.59 6.36
N LEU A 84 23.60 10.82 5.12
CA LEU A 84 24.04 11.97 4.32
C LEU A 84 23.38 13.29 4.75
N TYR A 85 22.08 13.27 5.03
CA TYR A 85 21.30 14.49 5.26
C TYR A 85 20.97 14.71 6.74
N TYR A 86 20.88 13.68 7.56
CA TYR A 86 20.48 13.72 8.97
C TYR A 86 21.51 13.04 9.89
N PRO A 87 22.79 13.47 9.90
CA PRO A 87 23.84 12.81 10.67
C PRO A 87 23.59 12.79 12.18
N GLU A 88 22.86 13.79 12.69
CA GLU A 88 22.45 13.91 14.11
C GLU A 88 21.13 13.20 14.43
N GLY A 89 20.57 12.45 13.49
CA GLY A 89 19.26 11.79 13.60
C GLY A 89 18.16 12.48 12.81
N PHE A 90 17.16 11.69 12.42
CA PHE A 90 16.01 12.16 11.63
C PHE A 90 15.02 12.88 12.54
N GLN A 91 14.77 14.16 12.25
CA GLN A 91 13.81 15.00 12.96
C GLN A 91 13.17 15.98 11.99
N PHE A 92 11.94 16.39 12.30
CA PHE A 92 11.31 17.53 11.66
C PHE A 92 11.85 18.84 12.26
N PRO A 93 11.92 19.95 11.49
CA PRO A 93 11.44 20.10 10.11
C PRO A 93 12.35 19.41 9.10
N LEU A 94 11.80 19.06 7.95
CA LEU A 94 12.57 18.41 6.89
C LEU A 94 13.68 19.35 6.41
N LYS A 95 14.90 18.82 6.33
CA LYS A 95 16.00 19.50 5.68
C LYS A 95 15.70 19.64 4.19
N ILE A 96 16.15 20.75 3.61
CA ILE A 96 15.99 21.01 2.19
C ILE A 96 16.84 19.99 1.43
N ILE A 97 16.16 19.00 0.84
CA ILE A 97 16.79 18.01 -0.03
C ILE A 97 16.89 18.61 -1.44
N PRO A 98 18.06 18.51 -2.11
CA PRO A 98 18.22 18.92 -3.49
C PRO A 98 17.15 18.29 -4.41
N THR A 99 16.62 19.06 -5.36
CA THR A 99 15.51 18.62 -6.22
C THR A 99 15.85 17.38 -7.04
N ASP A 100 17.11 17.24 -7.45
CA ASP A 100 17.64 16.06 -8.12
C ASP A 100 17.52 14.79 -7.27
N VAL A 101 17.81 14.89 -5.98
CA VAL A 101 17.66 13.76 -5.03
C VAL A 101 16.19 13.45 -4.77
N ALA A 102 15.34 14.47 -4.63
CA ALA A 102 13.90 14.27 -4.47
C ALA A 102 13.26 13.54 -5.66
N ILE A 103 13.73 13.80 -6.89
CA ILE A 103 13.27 13.10 -8.10
C ILE A 103 13.70 11.63 -8.08
N VAL A 104 14.92 11.34 -7.61
CA VAL A 104 15.40 9.96 -7.46
C VAL A 104 14.55 9.21 -6.44
N GLU A 105 14.22 9.83 -5.30
CA GLU A 105 13.35 9.24 -4.29
C GLU A 105 11.94 8.96 -4.81
N LEU A 106 11.38 9.87 -5.58
CA LEU A 106 10.09 9.66 -6.24
C LEU A 106 10.15 8.48 -7.23
N GLY A 107 11.24 8.38 -7.99
CA GLY A 107 11.49 7.28 -8.91
C GLY A 107 11.66 5.93 -8.20
N ARG A 108 12.33 5.92 -7.04
CA ARG A 108 12.52 4.74 -6.19
C ARG A 108 11.18 4.20 -5.69
N GLU A 109 10.37 5.06 -5.05
CA GLU A 109 9.06 4.66 -4.54
C GLU A 109 8.12 4.14 -5.64
N LEU A 110 8.11 4.80 -6.80
CA LEU A 110 7.35 4.34 -7.96
C LEU A 110 7.84 2.96 -8.42
N SER A 111 9.16 2.78 -8.48
CA SER A 111 9.78 1.51 -8.88
C SER A 111 9.39 0.39 -7.93
N THR A 112 9.32 0.65 -6.62
CA THR A 112 8.90 -0.35 -5.64
C THR A 112 7.47 -0.80 -5.84
N ILE A 113 6.52 0.12 -6.06
CA ILE A 113 5.15 -0.29 -6.36
C ILE A 113 5.08 -1.10 -7.66
N VAL A 114 5.82 -0.70 -8.70
CA VAL A 114 5.88 -1.44 -9.97
C VAL A 114 6.44 -2.84 -9.76
N MET A 115 7.54 -2.98 -9.00
CA MET A 115 8.15 -4.27 -8.70
C MET A 115 7.19 -5.18 -7.93
N LEU A 116 6.53 -4.68 -6.89
CA LEU A 116 5.53 -5.42 -6.13
C LEU A 116 4.36 -5.86 -7.03
N TRP A 117 3.84 -4.99 -7.88
CA TRP A 117 2.76 -5.33 -8.80
C TRP A 117 3.17 -6.43 -9.79
N PHE A 118 4.34 -6.30 -10.41
CA PHE A 118 4.82 -7.28 -11.39
C PHE A 118 5.19 -8.63 -10.73
N ALA A 119 5.73 -8.62 -9.51
CA ALA A 119 5.88 -9.84 -8.72
C ALA A 119 4.52 -10.51 -8.48
N ALA A 120 3.49 -9.76 -8.10
CA ALA A 120 2.15 -10.31 -7.86
C ALA A 120 1.52 -10.89 -9.14
N ARG A 121 1.82 -10.30 -10.30
CA ARG A 121 1.37 -10.79 -11.62
C ARG A 121 1.93 -12.16 -11.98
N THR A 122 3.04 -12.58 -11.40
CA THR A 122 3.60 -13.93 -11.63
C THR A 122 2.69 -15.02 -11.08
N PHE A 123 1.79 -14.69 -10.14
CA PHE A 123 0.76 -15.61 -9.69
C PHE A 123 -0.18 -15.95 -10.85
N ASN A 124 -0.37 -17.25 -11.07
CA ASN A 124 -1.23 -17.78 -12.12
C ASN A 124 -2.73 -17.64 -11.80
N GLY A 125 -3.16 -16.47 -11.30
CA GLY A 125 -4.50 -16.18 -10.81
C GLY A 125 -5.31 -15.23 -11.67
N ARG A 126 -6.58 -15.08 -11.28
CA ARG A 126 -7.41 -13.98 -11.77
C ARG A 126 -6.85 -12.65 -11.27
N PHE A 127 -7.25 -11.55 -11.91
CA PHE A 127 -6.82 -10.21 -11.52
C PHE A 127 -6.99 -9.96 -10.01
N ARG A 128 -8.13 -10.36 -9.45
CA ARG A 128 -8.42 -10.15 -8.03
C ARG A 128 -7.48 -10.94 -7.11
N GLU A 129 -7.10 -12.16 -7.49
CA GLU A 129 -6.17 -13.00 -6.73
C GLU A 129 -4.75 -12.40 -6.76
N ARG A 130 -4.33 -11.89 -7.93
CA ARG A 130 -3.07 -11.15 -8.09
C ARG A 130 -3.09 -9.86 -7.26
N PHE A 131 -4.22 -9.16 -7.22
CA PHE A 131 -4.39 -7.96 -6.41
C PHE A 131 -4.28 -8.26 -4.90
N ILE A 132 -4.85 -9.37 -4.43
CA ILE A 132 -4.68 -9.84 -3.04
C ILE A 132 -3.20 -10.09 -2.71
N ILE A 133 -2.45 -10.74 -3.61
CA ILE A 133 -1.01 -10.97 -3.42
C ILE A 133 -0.24 -9.65 -3.43
N PHE A 134 -0.64 -8.69 -4.27
CA PHE A 134 -0.04 -7.36 -4.28
C PHE A 134 -0.23 -6.64 -2.94
N ILE A 135 -1.46 -6.56 -2.40
CA ILE A 135 -1.70 -5.88 -1.11
C ILE A 135 -1.03 -6.62 0.05
N PHE A 136 -0.93 -7.95 -0.02
CA PHE A 136 -0.16 -8.74 0.94
C PHE A 136 1.32 -8.38 0.94
N MET A 137 1.95 -8.39 -0.24
CA MET A 137 3.36 -8.01 -0.34
C MET A 137 3.57 -6.55 0.06
N PHE A 138 2.65 -5.64 -0.29
CA PHE A 138 2.71 -4.24 0.13
C PHE A 138 2.71 -4.13 1.67
N GLY A 139 1.78 -4.82 2.35
CA GLY A 139 1.72 -4.81 3.81
C GLY A 139 2.94 -5.45 4.48
N VAL A 140 3.44 -6.58 3.94
CA VAL A 140 4.67 -7.22 4.47
C VAL A 140 5.88 -6.31 4.25
N TRP A 141 6.02 -5.76 3.05
CA TRP A 141 7.11 -4.84 2.69
C TRP A 141 7.17 -3.63 3.64
N ASP A 142 6.02 -2.99 3.89
CA ASP A 142 5.92 -1.79 4.72
C ASP A 142 6.23 -2.07 6.20
N LEU A 143 5.71 -3.17 6.75
CA LEU A 143 6.05 -3.56 8.13
C LEU A 143 7.53 -3.92 8.28
N PHE A 144 8.10 -4.62 7.29
CA PHE A 144 9.50 -4.99 7.36
C PHE A 144 10.43 -3.82 7.07
N TYR A 145 10.02 -2.82 6.30
CA TYR A 145 10.72 -1.54 6.19
C TYR A 145 10.93 -0.91 7.58
N TYR A 146 9.87 -0.78 8.38
CA TYR A 146 9.99 -0.26 9.76
C TYR A 146 10.79 -1.18 10.68
N PHE A 147 10.64 -2.51 10.55
CA PHE A 147 11.47 -3.46 11.29
C PHE A 147 12.96 -3.27 11.00
N TRP A 148 13.34 -3.14 9.73
CA TRP A 148 14.74 -2.96 9.34
C TRP A 148 15.27 -1.60 9.78
N LEU A 149 14.48 -0.53 9.70
CA LEU A 149 14.88 0.76 10.28
C LEU A 149 15.10 0.64 11.79
N LYS A 150 14.28 -0.15 12.49
CA LYS A 150 14.46 -0.38 13.93
C LYS A 150 15.75 -1.13 14.22
N VAL A 151 16.09 -2.13 13.41
CA VAL A 151 17.34 -2.90 13.54
C VAL A 151 18.57 -2.04 13.20
N LEU A 152 18.51 -1.24 12.14
CA LEU A 152 19.68 -0.54 11.58
C LEU A 152 19.93 0.84 12.23
N LEU A 153 18.87 1.53 12.65
CA LEU A 153 18.94 2.91 13.16
C LEU A 153 18.36 3.08 14.57
N ASN A 154 17.82 2.00 15.17
CA ASN A 154 17.00 2.08 16.38
C ASN A 154 15.78 3.03 16.26
N TRP A 155 15.33 3.28 15.03
CA TRP A 155 14.19 4.13 14.72
C TRP A 155 13.02 3.28 14.19
N PRO A 156 11.76 3.50 14.61
CA PRO A 156 11.28 4.57 15.50
C PRO A 156 11.68 4.37 16.96
N ALA A 157 11.93 5.47 17.67
CA ALA A 157 12.18 5.46 19.10
C ALA A 157 10.87 5.39 19.90
N SER A 158 9.77 5.95 19.36
CA SER A 158 8.44 5.91 19.96
C SER A 158 7.35 5.47 18.98
N TRP A 159 6.21 5.02 19.50
CA TRP A 159 5.07 4.53 18.70
C TRP A 159 4.39 5.61 17.86
N LEU A 160 4.50 6.88 18.25
CA LEU A 160 3.82 7.99 17.60
C LEU A 160 4.79 8.95 16.90
N GLU A 161 6.01 8.48 16.64
CA GLU A 161 7.01 9.27 15.95
C GLU A 161 6.59 9.52 14.50
N TRP A 162 6.69 10.77 14.06
CA TRP A 162 6.31 11.22 12.74
C TRP A 162 7.30 10.70 11.68
N ASP A 163 6.76 10.40 10.51
CA ASP A 163 7.51 9.91 9.36
C ASP A 163 6.94 10.45 8.05
N ILE A 164 7.75 10.33 6.99
CA ILE A 164 7.30 10.49 5.60
C ILE A 164 6.99 9.09 5.08
N LEU A 165 5.70 8.76 5.02
CA LEU A 165 5.23 7.40 4.73
C LEU A 165 5.40 7.04 3.24
N PHE A 166 5.20 8.03 2.38
CA PHE A 166 5.29 7.93 0.93
C PHE A 166 5.37 9.35 0.33
N LEU A 167 5.87 9.51 -0.89
CA LEU A 167 5.98 10.78 -1.61
C LEU A 167 4.98 10.91 -2.76
N ILE A 168 4.36 9.81 -3.20
CA ILE A 168 3.43 9.79 -4.34
C ILE A 168 1.97 9.80 -3.86
N PRO A 169 1.07 10.63 -4.43
CA PRO A 169 1.32 11.73 -5.38
C PRO A 169 1.84 13.03 -4.74
N ALA A 170 1.79 13.10 -3.41
CA ALA A 170 2.36 14.14 -2.57
C ALA A 170 2.91 13.47 -1.29
N PRO A 171 3.71 14.14 -0.45
CA PRO A 171 4.21 13.56 0.80
C PRO A 171 3.09 13.16 1.78
N TRP A 172 3.10 11.92 2.23
CA TRP A 172 2.19 11.35 3.22
C TRP A 172 2.87 11.52 4.56
N ILE A 173 2.28 12.33 5.44
CA ILE A 173 2.89 12.70 6.71
C ILE A 173 2.01 12.11 7.82
N GLY A 174 2.61 11.31 8.67
CA GLY A 174 1.89 10.71 9.78
C GLY A 174 2.78 9.96 10.76
N PRO A 175 2.24 9.59 11.92
CA PRO A 175 2.90 8.64 12.81
C PRO A 175 3.07 7.29 12.11
N TRP A 176 4.25 6.67 12.21
CA TRP A 176 4.56 5.39 11.55
C TRP A 176 3.58 4.25 11.92
N LEU A 177 2.92 4.35 13.07
CA LEU A 177 1.88 3.40 13.48
C LEU A 177 0.68 3.37 12.52
N ALA A 178 0.34 4.50 11.90
CA ALA A 178 -0.81 4.57 11.01
C ALA A 178 -0.66 3.69 9.74
N PRO A 179 0.42 3.77 8.94
CA PRO A 179 0.64 2.83 7.84
C PRO A 179 0.86 1.40 8.32
N ALA A 180 1.51 1.18 9.47
CA ALA A 180 1.67 -0.16 10.03
C ALA A 180 0.31 -0.85 10.32
N LEU A 181 -0.68 -0.10 10.81
CA LEU A 181 -2.04 -0.61 11.01
C LEU A 181 -2.72 -0.95 9.68
N VAL A 182 -2.57 -0.12 8.64
CA VAL A 182 -3.07 -0.40 7.29
C VAL A 182 -2.44 -1.69 6.74
N SER A 183 -1.13 -1.84 6.92
CA SER A 183 -0.35 -3.01 6.50
C SER A 183 -0.79 -4.30 7.21
N ILE A 184 -1.06 -4.24 8.52
CA ILE A 184 -1.67 -5.34 9.27
C ILE A 184 -3.04 -5.69 8.68
N GLY A 185 -3.88 -4.68 8.39
CA GLY A 185 -5.18 -4.87 7.76
C GLY A 185 -5.09 -5.62 6.42
N PHE A 186 -4.17 -5.21 5.54
CA PHE A 186 -3.93 -5.90 4.26
C PHE A 186 -3.50 -7.35 4.43
N ILE A 187 -2.60 -7.63 5.37
CA ILE A 187 -2.16 -8.99 5.67
C ILE A 187 -3.32 -9.85 6.19
N VAL A 188 -4.11 -9.33 7.13
CA VAL A 188 -5.27 -10.05 7.71
C VAL A 188 -6.31 -10.34 6.63
N VAL A 189 -6.69 -9.35 5.82
CA VAL A 189 -7.63 -9.51 4.70
C VAL A 189 -7.12 -10.57 3.73
N THR A 190 -5.83 -10.52 3.38
CA THR A 190 -5.22 -11.52 2.49
C THR A 190 -5.30 -12.91 3.08
N ILE A 191 -4.90 -13.10 4.35
CA ILE A 191 -4.93 -14.42 5.00
C ILE A 191 -6.36 -14.98 5.02
N LEU A 192 -7.35 -14.16 5.37
CA LEU A 192 -8.75 -14.58 5.40
C LEU A 192 -9.26 -15.03 4.02
N LEU A 193 -8.94 -14.27 2.97
CA LEU A 193 -9.31 -14.62 1.59
C LEU A 193 -8.46 -15.77 1.04
N TRP A 194 -7.24 -15.97 1.54
CA TRP A 194 -6.37 -17.08 1.15
C TRP A 194 -6.84 -18.42 1.74
N LEU A 195 -7.35 -18.39 2.98
CA LEU A 195 -7.89 -19.57 3.66
C LEU A 195 -9.26 -20.00 3.09
N GLN A 196 -10.04 -19.05 2.59
CA GLN A 196 -11.39 -19.29 2.06
C GLN A 196 -11.59 -18.55 0.72
N PRO A 197 -10.85 -18.95 -0.34
CA PRO A 197 -10.85 -18.24 -1.62
C PRO A 197 -12.22 -18.21 -2.31
N GLU A 198 -13.07 -19.20 -2.07
CA GLU A 198 -14.45 -19.27 -2.57
C GLU A 198 -15.31 -18.09 -2.10
N LYS A 199 -15.04 -17.55 -0.91
CA LYS A 199 -15.81 -16.44 -0.35
C LYS A 199 -15.60 -15.13 -1.10
N PHE A 200 -14.43 -14.97 -1.71
CA PHE A 200 -14.10 -13.77 -2.47
C PHE A 200 -14.92 -13.63 -3.75
N ASP A 201 -15.44 -14.74 -4.25
CA ASP A 201 -16.35 -14.81 -5.39
C ASP A 201 -17.83 -14.77 -5.00
N GLY A 202 -18.12 -14.75 -3.70
CA GLY A 202 -19.47 -14.73 -3.18
C GLY A 202 -20.21 -13.43 -3.52
N PRO A 203 -21.56 -13.46 -3.57
CA PRO A 203 -22.39 -12.29 -3.87
C PRO A 203 -22.26 -11.18 -2.81
N ALA A 204 -21.70 -11.48 -1.63
CA ALA A 204 -21.50 -10.50 -0.57
C ALA A 204 -20.48 -9.41 -0.96
N PHE A 205 -19.48 -9.72 -1.81
CA PHE A 205 -18.53 -8.75 -2.37
C PHE A 205 -19.14 -7.99 -3.56
N SER A 206 -20.25 -7.30 -3.29
CA SER A 206 -20.98 -6.49 -4.26
C SER A 206 -20.24 -5.20 -4.62
N LYS A 207 -20.67 -4.54 -5.71
CA LYS A 207 -20.16 -3.20 -6.10
C LYS A 207 -20.29 -2.17 -4.98
N LYS A 208 -21.29 -2.31 -4.10
CA LYS A 208 -21.50 -1.41 -2.96
C LYS A 208 -20.42 -1.57 -1.89
N VAL A 209 -20.00 -2.80 -1.62
CA VAL A 209 -18.90 -3.09 -0.68
C VAL A 209 -17.62 -2.44 -1.19
N TRP A 210 -17.27 -2.66 -2.46
CA TRP A 210 -16.11 -2.02 -3.07
C TRP A 210 -16.17 -0.49 -3.05
N LEU A 211 -17.34 0.11 -3.27
CA LEU A 211 -17.49 1.57 -3.18
C LEU A 211 -17.19 2.07 -1.76
N VAL A 212 -17.68 1.37 -0.72
CA VAL A 212 -17.38 1.72 0.68
C VAL A 212 -15.89 1.55 0.99
N GLU A 213 -15.26 0.47 0.54
CA GLU A 213 -13.82 0.25 0.71
C GLU A 213 -12.99 1.37 0.07
N ILE A 214 -13.35 1.82 -1.14
CA ILE A 214 -12.68 2.93 -1.82
C ILE A 214 -12.83 4.22 -1.02
N ILE A 215 -14.04 4.52 -0.54
CA ILE A 215 -14.29 5.71 0.28
C ILE A 215 -13.44 5.66 1.55
N CYS A 216 -13.40 4.51 2.23
CA CYS A 216 -12.58 4.35 3.45
C CYS A 216 -11.09 4.53 3.15
N ALA A 217 -10.58 3.93 2.06
CA ALA A 217 -9.20 4.11 1.63
C ALA A 217 -8.88 5.59 1.32
N LEU A 218 -9.78 6.31 0.64
CA LEU A 218 -9.61 7.74 0.37
C LEU A 218 -9.62 8.58 1.66
N LEU A 219 -10.47 8.26 2.63
CA LEU A 219 -10.49 8.95 3.92
C LEU A 219 -9.20 8.71 4.73
N ILE A 220 -8.64 7.49 4.67
CA ILE A 220 -7.31 7.19 5.24
C ILE A 220 -6.23 8.02 4.52
N LEU A 221 -6.25 8.09 3.19
CA LEU A 221 -5.30 8.93 2.44
C LEU A 221 -5.42 10.41 2.81
N ILE A 222 -6.64 10.92 2.99
CA ILE A 222 -6.87 12.30 3.47
C ILE A 222 -6.24 12.50 4.85
N SER A 223 -6.28 11.50 5.74
CA SER A 223 -5.61 11.59 7.05
C SER A 223 -4.09 11.74 6.93
N PHE A 224 -3.47 11.10 5.94
CA PHE A 224 -2.03 11.24 5.65
C PHE A 224 -1.66 12.58 5.00
N PHE A 225 -2.60 13.22 4.28
CA PHE A 225 -2.36 14.51 3.63
C PHE A 225 -2.58 15.72 4.55
N TRP A 226 -3.06 15.50 5.77
CA TRP A 226 -3.52 16.55 6.66
C TRP A 226 -2.46 17.62 6.94
N GLU A 227 -1.22 17.19 7.22
CA GLU A 227 -0.08 18.07 7.56
C GLU A 227 0.87 18.33 6.38
N THR A 228 0.60 17.76 5.20
CA THR A 228 1.52 17.83 4.05
C THR A 228 1.85 19.27 3.66
N ALA A 229 0.85 20.16 3.63
CA ALA A 229 1.06 21.56 3.25
C ALA A 229 1.92 22.33 4.26
N ASN A 230 1.81 22.00 5.54
CA ASN A 230 2.56 22.62 6.62
C ASN A 230 4.02 22.15 6.60
N VAL A 231 4.24 20.83 6.52
CA VAL A 231 5.57 20.22 6.46
C VAL A 231 6.35 20.66 5.21
N VAL A 232 5.71 20.72 4.04
CA VAL A 232 6.38 21.16 2.79
C VAL A 232 6.82 22.62 2.85
N ARG A 233 6.18 23.46 3.69
CA ARG A 233 6.60 24.86 3.93
C ARG A 233 7.71 24.97 4.99
N GLY A 234 8.21 23.84 5.50
CA GLY A 234 9.22 23.80 6.56
C GLY A 234 8.65 23.84 7.97
N GLY A 235 7.33 23.68 8.13
CA GLY A 235 6.68 23.59 9.44
C GLY A 235 6.91 22.24 10.12
N LEU A 236 6.65 22.20 11.43
CA LEU A 236 6.59 20.95 12.20
C LEU A 236 5.19 20.35 12.09
N PRO A 237 5.05 19.03 11.94
CA PRO A 237 3.74 18.40 11.99
C PRO A 237 3.16 18.51 13.40
N GLU A 238 1.98 19.11 13.53
CA GLU A 238 1.36 19.39 14.83
C GLU A 238 0.30 18.35 15.18
N TYR A 239 -0.55 18.00 14.22
CA TYR A 239 -1.74 17.18 14.48
C TYR A 239 -1.99 16.12 13.42
N TYR A 240 -2.13 14.87 13.87
CA TYR A 240 -2.60 13.78 13.03
C TYR A 240 -4.08 13.47 13.33
N PRO A 241 -4.98 13.47 12.33
CA PRO A 241 -6.43 13.27 12.54
C PRO A 241 -6.78 11.80 12.79
N TRP A 242 -6.37 11.27 13.95
CA TRP A 242 -6.59 9.88 14.37
C TRP A 242 -8.06 9.47 14.33
N TRP A 243 -8.99 10.37 14.64
CA TRP A 243 -10.44 10.10 14.57
C TRP A 243 -10.89 9.75 13.16
N LEU A 244 -10.37 10.45 12.15
CA LEU A 244 -10.69 10.21 10.74
C LEU A 244 -10.10 8.88 10.30
N PHE A 245 -8.83 8.65 10.66
CA PHE A 245 -8.12 7.41 10.37
C PHE A 245 -8.86 6.20 10.97
N PHE A 246 -9.13 6.20 12.28
CA PHE A 246 -9.78 5.06 12.95
C PHE A 246 -11.22 4.86 12.51
N ALA A 247 -11.98 5.94 12.26
CA ALA A 247 -13.34 5.82 11.74
C ALA A 247 -13.36 5.16 10.36
N ALA A 248 -12.49 5.59 9.45
CA ALA A 248 -12.38 5.01 8.11
C ALA A 248 -11.84 3.58 8.16
N TYR A 249 -10.81 3.31 8.97
CA TYR A 249 -10.23 1.99 9.14
C TYR A 249 -11.24 0.98 9.71
N ALA A 250 -11.97 1.35 10.77
CA ALA A 250 -12.97 0.51 11.39
C ALA A 250 -14.17 0.25 10.45
N LEU A 251 -14.61 1.28 9.71
CA LEU A 251 -15.70 1.14 8.75
C LEU A 251 -15.31 0.22 7.58
N GLY A 252 -14.12 0.39 7.01
CA GLY A 252 -13.60 -0.46 5.94
C GLY A 252 -13.47 -1.91 6.43
N PHE A 253 -12.71 -2.14 7.51
CA PHE A 253 -12.51 -3.48 8.05
C PHE A 253 -13.82 -4.17 8.46
N GLY A 254 -14.74 -3.43 9.08
CA GLY A 254 -16.07 -3.95 9.43
C GLY A 254 -16.94 -4.27 8.22
N THR A 255 -16.83 -3.48 7.14
CA THR A 255 -17.55 -3.73 5.87
C THR A 255 -17.03 -4.98 5.19
N PHE A 256 -15.70 -5.11 5.08
CA PHE A 256 -15.04 -6.33 4.62
C PHE A 256 -15.47 -7.55 5.45
N LEU A 257 -15.37 -7.47 6.78
CA LEU A 257 -15.67 -8.61 7.66
C LEU A 257 -17.13 -9.03 7.54
N ARG A 258 -18.07 -8.08 7.45
CA ARG A 258 -19.48 -8.36 7.22
C ARG A 258 -19.72 -9.07 5.89
N ALA A 259 -19.00 -8.69 4.83
CA ALA A 259 -19.08 -9.37 3.55
C ALA A 259 -18.49 -10.79 3.64
N TYR A 260 -17.33 -10.93 4.25
CA TYR A 260 -16.64 -12.20 4.44
C TYR A 260 -17.43 -13.23 5.28
N LEU A 261 -18.17 -12.78 6.29
CA LEU A 261 -19.00 -13.65 7.13
C LEU A 261 -20.33 -14.05 6.46
N LYS A 262 -20.75 -13.33 5.41
CA LYS A 262 -22.01 -13.60 4.68
C LYS A 262 -21.81 -14.40 3.38
N SER A 263 -20.60 -14.40 2.83
CA SER A 263 -20.19 -15.28 1.72
C SER A 263 -19.99 -16.71 2.21
#